data_AF-M5RPX4-F1
#
_entry.id   AF-M5RPX4-F1
#
_cell.length_a   1.000
_cell.length_b   1.000
_cell.length_c   1.000
_cell.angle_alpha   90.00
_cell.angle_beta   90.00
_cell.angle_gamma   90.00
#
_symmetry.space_group_name_H-M   'P 1'
#
loop_
_entity.id
_entity.type
_entity.pdbx_description
1 polymer ?
#
loop_
_entity_poly.entity_id
_entity_poly.type
_entity_poly.pdbx_seq_one_letter_code
_entity_poly.pdbx_strand_id
1 'polypeptide(L)'
;MLNTSLSFKRPEADLSVLELLAVKYPNVDAAIAEVARLAAVQTLPKSAVHVISDIHGEDKKLQHVINNASGTLRPLVEEMFSERMDANEMAEFLKLTFYPAEVTERLRHTLKEPEDVKAYAARMLKSQLELLRHLVSNFSLRLASNLFPREYSELLLEMLHAPSTERGPEFVAAMLDELVRRGRALHLIHLLGRLIRNLAVDELIIGGDCWDRGPRGDRVVDYLRLQPNVEFIWGNHDALWLGASLGNEALICTVLRVSLRYRRIG
;
A
#
# COMPACT_ATOMS: atom_id res chain seq x y z
N MET A 1 -7.00 -63.01 -0.70
CA MET A 1 -7.84 -61.80 -0.92
C MET A 1 -6.90 -60.60 -0.93
N LEU A 2 -7.07 -59.76 -1.95
CA LEU A 2 -6.13 -58.73 -2.38
C LEU A 2 -5.81 -57.71 -1.27
N ASN A 3 -4.56 -57.67 -0.84
CA ASN A 3 -4.02 -56.50 -0.17
C ASN A 3 -3.51 -55.59 -1.29
N THR A 4 -4.43 -54.78 -1.84
CA THR A 4 -4.12 -53.81 -2.87
C THR A 4 -3.16 -52.80 -2.27
N SER A 5 -1.87 -52.95 -2.58
CA SER A 5 -0.90 -51.88 -2.37
C SER A 5 -1.41 -50.67 -3.14
N LEU A 6 -1.94 -49.69 -2.42
CA LEU A 6 -2.11 -48.34 -2.94
C LEU A 6 -0.71 -47.76 -3.12
N SER A 7 -0.03 -48.22 -4.17
CA SER A 7 1.15 -47.59 -4.72
C SER A 7 0.65 -46.34 -5.41
N PHE A 8 0.40 -45.31 -4.60
CA PHE A 8 0.50 -43.96 -5.09
C PHE A 8 1.95 -43.84 -5.53
N LYS A 9 2.21 -43.92 -6.85
CA LYS A 9 3.44 -43.36 -7.43
C LYS A 9 3.50 -41.93 -6.92
N ARG A 10 4.23 -41.71 -5.82
CA ARG A 10 4.60 -40.37 -5.41
C ARG A 10 5.35 -39.83 -6.63
N PRO A 11 4.96 -38.70 -7.23
CA PRO A 11 5.93 -37.98 -8.05
C PRO A 11 7.20 -37.90 -7.20
N GLU A 12 8.38 -38.11 -7.81
CA GLU A 12 9.65 -37.89 -7.12
C GLU A 12 9.66 -36.42 -6.68
N ALA A 13 9.08 -36.16 -5.52
CA ALA A 13 9.14 -34.89 -4.86
C ALA A 13 10.60 -34.76 -4.50
N ASP A 14 11.26 -33.79 -5.13
CA ASP A 14 12.65 -33.49 -4.89
C ASP A 14 12.86 -33.39 -3.38
N LEU A 15 13.67 -34.31 -2.83
CA LEU A 15 13.94 -34.40 -1.40
C LEU A 15 14.42 -33.06 -0.86
N SER A 16 15.16 -32.29 -1.67
CA SER A 16 15.63 -30.96 -1.29
C SER A 16 14.48 -29.97 -1.09
N VAL A 17 13.42 -30.04 -1.90
CA VAL A 17 12.22 -29.21 -1.75
C VAL A 17 11.45 -29.60 -0.49
N LEU A 18 11.31 -30.91 -0.22
CA LEU A 18 10.63 -31.40 0.99
C LEU A 18 11.40 -31.04 2.26
N GLU A 19 12.73 -31.08 2.25
CA GLU A 19 13.58 -30.64 3.36
C GLU A 19 13.37 -29.15 3.66
N LEU A 20 13.34 -28.29 2.63
CA LEU A 20 13.05 -26.87 2.78
C LEU A 20 11.63 -26.60 3.31
N LEU A 21 10.65 -27.39 2.88
CA LEU A 21 9.28 -27.29 3.37
C LEU A 21 9.16 -27.76 4.82
N ALA A 22 9.90 -28.79 5.24
CA ALA A 22 9.91 -29.26 6.62
C ALA A 22 10.44 -28.21 7.61
N VAL A 23 11.32 -27.29 7.16
CA VAL A 23 11.74 -26.14 7.97
C VAL A 23 10.57 -25.17 8.24
N LYS A 24 9.68 -24.96 7.27
CA LYS A 24 8.52 -24.06 7.41
C LYS A 24 7.31 -24.75 8.06
N TYR A 25 7.13 -26.05 7.80
CA TYR A 25 6.00 -26.86 8.25
C TYR A 25 6.53 -28.13 8.93
N PRO A 26 6.91 -28.05 10.21
CA PRO A 26 7.69 -29.09 10.89
C PRO A 26 6.91 -30.38 11.17
N ASN A 27 5.60 -30.37 11.02
CA ASN A 27 4.74 -31.52 11.24
C ASN A 27 3.52 -31.50 10.31
N VAL A 28 2.79 -32.62 10.28
CA VAL A 28 1.61 -32.82 9.43
C VAL A 28 0.54 -31.77 9.72
N ASP A 29 0.27 -31.47 10.99
CA ASP A 29 -0.76 -30.49 11.36
C ASP A 29 -0.41 -29.08 10.89
N ALA A 30 0.86 -28.67 10.99
CA ALA A 30 1.33 -27.38 10.49
C ALA A 30 1.17 -27.26 8.97
N ALA A 31 1.48 -28.34 8.24
CA ALA A 31 1.28 -28.40 6.79
C ALA A 31 -0.21 -28.34 6.42
N ILE A 32 -1.06 -29.13 7.09
CA ILE A 32 -2.51 -29.15 6.86
C ILE A 32 -3.13 -27.78 7.20
N ALA A 33 -2.73 -27.15 8.30
CA ALA A 33 -3.21 -25.82 8.67
C ALA A 33 -2.86 -24.76 7.62
N GLU A 34 -1.64 -24.80 7.07
CA GLU A 34 -1.26 -23.90 6.00
C GLU A 34 -2.00 -24.18 4.69
N VAL A 35 -2.19 -25.45 4.33
CA VAL A 35 -3.00 -25.83 3.15
C VAL A 35 -4.44 -25.32 3.29
N ALA A 36 -5.07 -25.52 4.45
CA ALA A 36 -6.41 -25.02 4.73
C ALA A 36 -6.48 -23.49 4.62
N ARG A 37 -5.48 -22.78 5.15
CA ARG A 37 -5.38 -21.33 5.04
C ARG A 37 -5.21 -20.89 3.58
N LEU A 38 -4.29 -21.48 2.83
CA LEU A 38 -4.07 -21.15 1.41
C LEU A 38 -5.30 -21.42 0.56
N ALA A 39 -6.03 -22.51 0.83
CA ALA A 39 -7.30 -22.81 0.19
C ALA A 39 -8.36 -21.73 0.51
N ALA A 40 -8.45 -21.26 1.76
CA ALA A 40 -9.33 -20.15 2.12
C ALA A 40 -8.93 -18.83 1.45
N VAL A 41 -7.62 -18.55 1.29
CA VAL A 41 -7.16 -17.36 0.56
C VAL A 41 -7.61 -17.36 -0.90
N GLN A 42 -7.72 -18.53 -1.54
CA GLN A 42 -8.20 -18.63 -2.92
C GLN A 42 -9.68 -18.24 -3.11
N THR A 43 -10.46 -18.17 -2.03
CA THR A 43 -11.87 -17.72 -2.10
C THR A 43 -12.02 -16.20 -1.99
N LEU A 44 -10.94 -15.49 -1.66
CA LEU A 44 -10.94 -14.02 -1.59
C LEU A 44 -10.93 -13.41 -2.99
N PRO A 45 -11.46 -12.18 -3.15
CA PRO A 45 -11.37 -11.47 -4.41
C PRO A 45 -9.90 -11.28 -4.82
N LYS A 46 -9.65 -11.25 -6.13
CA LYS A 46 -8.33 -10.89 -6.64
C LYS A 46 -8.03 -9.43 -6.31
N SER A 47 -6.83 -9.18 -5.83
CA SER A 47 -6.39 -7.83 -5.54
C SER A 47 -6.27 -6.97 -6.80
N ALA A 48 -6.30 -5.64 -6.61
CA ALA A 48 -6.11 -4.70 -7.70
C ALA A 48 -4.64 -4.61 -8.12
N VAL A 49 -4.37 -4.91 -9.40
CA VAL A 49 -3.08 -4.68 -10.05
C VAL A 49 -3.18 -3.39 -10.85
N HIS A 50 -2.29 -2.45 -10.57
CA HIS A 50 -2.25 -1.16 -11.23
C HIS A 50 -1.07 -1.13 -12.20
N VAL A 51 -1.35 -1.04 -13.50
CA VAL A 51 -0.32 -0.91 -14.54
C VAL A 51 -0.22 0.54 -14.98
N ILE A 52 0.97 1.15 -14.87
CA ILE A 52 1.24 2.52 -15.30
C ILE A 52 2.36 2.51 -16.33
N SER A 53 2.11 3.01 -17.54
CA SER A 53 3.11 3.22 -18.59
C SER A 53 3.29 4.71 -18.90
N ASP A 54 4.25 5.00 -19.78
CA ASP A 54 4.44 6.32 -20.38
C ASP A 54 4.64 7.46 -19.37
N ILE A 55 5.29 7.19 -18.24
CA ILE A 55 5.46 8.16 -17.15
C ILE A 55 6.24 9.39 -17.59
N HIS A 56 7.33 9.16 -18.33
CA HIS A 56 8.20 10.16 -18.93
C HIS A 56 8.55 11.29 -17.97
N GLY A 57 9.11 10.98 -16.79
CA GLY A 57 9.55 11.99 -15.83
C GLY A 57 8.46 12.89 -15.21
N GLU A 58 7.18 12.59 -15.41
CA GLU A 58 6.04 13.33 -14.85
C GLU A 58 5.71 12.90 -13.41
N ASP A 59 6.60 13.24 -12.48
CA ASP A 59 6.55 12.88 -11.05
C ASP A 59 5.21 13.20 -10.37
N LYS A 60 4.69 14.41 -10.55
CA LYS A 60 3.43 14.85 -9.91
C LYS A 60 2.21 14.08 -10.40
N LYS A 61 2.15 13.79 -11.70
CA LYS A 61 1.03 13.03 -12.29
C LYS A 61 1.06 11.59 -11.82
N LEU A 62 2.23 10.97 -11.85
CA LEU A 62 2.44 9.63 -11.29
C LEU A 62 2.01 9.56 -9.84
N GLN A 63 2.47 10.50 -9.01
CA GLN A 63 2.10 10.56 -7.60
C GLN A 63 0.58 10.66 -7.44
N HIS A 64 -0.11 11.51 -8.22
CA HIS A 64 -1.57 11.63 -8.15
C HIS A 64 -2.29 10.34 -8.53
N VAL A 65 -1.87 9.69 -9.62
CA VAL A 65 -2.44 8.42 -10.13
C VAL A 65 -2.27 7.29 -9.11
N ILE A 66 -1.10 7.19 -8.47
CA ILE A 66 -0.89 6.20 -7.40
C ILE A 66 -1.75 6.56 -6.17
N ASN A 67 -1.76 7.83 -5.75
CA ASN A 67 -2.44 8.27 -4.53
C ASN A 67 -3.96 8.11 -4.58
N ASN A 68 -4.56 8.23 -5.76
CA ASN A 68 -5.99 8.06 -5.96
C ASN A 68 -6.38 6.63 -6.40
N ALA A 69 -5.42 5.70 -6.41
CA ALA A 69 -5.56 4.33 -6.90
C ALA A 69 -6.17 4.26 -8.32
N SER A 70 -5.63 5.05 -9.25
CA SER A 70 -6.17 5.22 -10.61
C SER A 70 -7.64 5.63 -10.65
N GLY A 71 -8.06 6.44 -9.67
CA GLY A 71 -9.42 6.96 -9.54
C GLY A 71 -10.42 5.99 -8.89
N THR A 72 -10.01 4.78 -8.49
CA THR A 72 -10.91 3.81 -7.85
C THR A 72 -11.24 4.14 -6.39
N LEU A 73 -10.34 4.86 -5.70
CA LEU A 73 -10.49 5.12 -4.27
C LEU A 73 -11.57 6.17 -3.97
N ARG A 74 -11.77 7.16 -4.85
CA ARG A 74 -12.80 8.19 -4.67
C ARG A 74 -14.21 7.60 -4.68
N PRO A 75 -14.63 6.82 -5.71
CA PRO A 75 -15.94 6.18 -5.73
C PRO A 75 -16.22 5.34 -4.48
N LEU A 76 -15.23 4.56 -4.01
CA LEU A 76 -15.36 3.77 -2.79
C LEU A 76 -15.64 4.64 -1.55
N VAL A 77 -14.89 5.74 -1.40
CA VAL A 77 -15.07 6.67 -0.29
C VAL A 77 -16.44 7.37 -0.38
N GLU A 78 -16.85 7.79 -1.58
CA GLU A 78 -18.15 8.42 -1.81
C GLU A 78 -19.31 7.44 -1.52
N GLU A 79 -19.18 6.18 -1.94
CA GLU A 79 -20.14 5.11 -1.64
C GLU A 79 -20.31 4.89 -0.13
N MET A 80 -19.21 4.83 0.62
CA MET A 80 -19.24 4.53 2.06
C MET A 80 -19.70 5.70 2.94
N PHE A 81 -19.49 6.94 2.50
CA PHE A 81 -19.61 8.11 3.40
C PHE A 81 -20.52 9.24 2.90
N SER A 82 -21.05 9.19 1.67
CA SER A 82 -21.88 10.28 1.10
C SER A 82 -23.14 10.61 1.89
N GLU A 83 -23.73 9.66 2.62
CA GLU A 83 -24.91 9.91 3.48
C GLU A 83 -24.55 10.58 4.81
N ARG A 84 -23.29 10.54 5.23
CA ARG A 84 -22.83 10.97 6.57
C ARG A 84 -21.89 12.17 6.54
N MET A 85 -21.20 12.42 5.43
CA MET A 85 -20.28 13.54 5.24
C MET A 85 -20.86 14.56 4.29
N ASP A 86 -20.74 15.85 4.64
CA ASP A 86 -21.02 16.91 3.68
C ASP A 86 -19.89 17.04 2.63
N ALA A 87 -20.10 17.91 1.63
CA ALA A 87 -19.14 18.08 0.54
C ALA A 87 -17.74 18.56 1.01
N ASN A 88 -17.68 19.37 2.08
CA ASN A 88 -16.42 19.89 2.60
C ASN A 88 -15.67 18.80 3.37
N GLU A 89 -16.38 18.05 4.21
CA GLU A 89 -15.83 16.93 4.96
C GLU A 89 -15.36 15.82 4.03
N MET A 90 -16.15 15.46 3.02
CA MET A 90 -15.77 14.49 1.99
C MET A 90 -14.49 14.92 1.26
N ALA A 91 -14.42 16.19 0.84
CA ALA A 91 -13.24 16.72 0.17
C ALA A 91 -11.99 16.73 1.08
N GLU A 92 -12.17 16.99 2.37
CA GLU A 92 -11.09 16.91 3.36
C GLU A 92 -10.62 15.47 3.57
N PHE A 93 -11.55 14.53 3.72
CA PHE A 93 -11.23 13.11 3.92
C PHE A 93 -10.53 12.50 2.71
N LEU A 94 -10.97 12.85 1.48
CA LEU A 94 -10.29 12.45 0.24
C LEU A 94 -8.88 13.03 0.15
N LYS A 95 -8.70 14.33 0.48
CA LYS A 95 -7.37 14.96 0.51
C LYS A 95 -6.45 14.27 1.50
N LEU A 96 -6.95 13.96 2.71
CA LEU A 96 -6.20 13.23 3.72
C LEU A 96 -5.80 11.83 3.25
N THR A 97 -6.74 11.14 2.60
CA THR A 97 -6.52 9.78 2.08
C THR A 97 -5.47 9.77 0.96
N PHE A 98 -5.54 10.74 0.03
CA PHE A 98 -4.61 10.80 -1.10
C PHE A 98 -3.24 11.35 -0.68
N TYR A 99 -3.21 12.37 0.19
CA TYR A 99 -2.02 13.13 0.57
C TYR A 99 -1.83 13.20 2.09
N PRO A 100 -1.68 12.04 2.77
CA PRO A 100 -1.63 12.00 4.22
C PRO A 100 -0.41 12.72 4.80
N ALA A 101 0.73 12.75 4.09
CA ALA A 101 1.92 13.45 4.55
C ALA A 101 1.71 14.96 4.54
N GLU A 102 1.23 15.49 3.42
CA GLU A 102 1.01 16.90 3.18
C GLU A 102 -0.08 17.46 4.09
N VAL A 103 -1.18 16.72 4.26
CA VAL A 103 -2.28 17.12 5.14
C VAL A 103 -1.84 17.13 6.60
N THR A 104 -1.19 16.06 7.08
CA THR A 104 -0.79 16.00 8.50
C THR A 104 0.33 16.98 8.83
N GLU A 105 1.26 17.25 7.90
CA GLU A 105 2.28 18.27 8.10
C GLU A 105 1.66 19.66 8.18
N ARG A 106 0.73 20.00 7.27
CA ARG A 106 -0.03 21.26 7.37
C ARG A 106 -0.75 21.38 8.72
N LEU A 107 -1.39 20.30 9.18
CA LEU A 107 -2.14 20.29 10.44
C LEU A 107 -1.25 20.49 11.67
N ARG A 108 0.02 20.03 11.64
CA ARG A 108 0.98 20.31 12.72
C ARG A 108 1.26 21.79 12.90
N HIS A 109 1.19 22.58 11.82
CA HIS A 109 1.40 24.03 11.88
C HIS A 109 0.13 24.82 12.22
N THR A 110 -1.04 24.26 11.91
CA THR A 110 -2.33 24.95 12.11
C THR A 110 -3.03 24.59 13.42
N LEU A 111 -2.99 23.33 13.85
CA LEU A 111 -3.61 22.88 15.10
C LEU A 111 -2.59 22.97 16.23
N LYS A 112 -2.79 23.95 17.12
CA LYS A 112 -1.87 24.20 18.24
C LYS A 112 -2.35 23.60 19.55
N GLU A 113 -3.66 23.60 19.78
CA GLU A 113 -4.24 23.09 21.01
C GLU A 113 -4.46 21.56 20.94
N PRO A 114 -4.13 20.81 22.01
CA PRO A 114 -4.36 19.37 22.04
C PRO A 114 -5.82 18.96 21.80
N GLU A 115 -6.77 19.78 22.24
CA GLU A 115 -8.20 19.51 22.08
C GLU A 115 -8.64 19.60 20.62
N ASP A 116 -8.09 20.54 19.84
CA ASP A 116 -8.34 20.64 18.41
C ASP A 116 -7.79 19.42 17.66
N VAL A 117 -6.59 18.97 18.03
CA VAL A 117 -5.97 17.75 17.49
C VAL A 117 -6.82 16.53 17.82
N LYS A 118 -7.33 16.44 19.06
CA LYS A 118 -8.20 15.35 19.50
C LYS A 118 -9.50 15.32 18.71
N ALA A 119 -10.19 16.45 18.58
CA ALA A 119 -11.43 16.56 17.83
C ALA A 119 -11.24 16.17 16.36
N TYR A 120 -10.19 16.68 15.73
CA TYR A 120 -9.84 16.31 14.36
C TYR A 120 -9.55 14.81 14.22
N ALA A 121 -8.70 14.27 15.11
CA ALA A 121 -8.29 12.88 15.07
C ALA A 121 -9.45 11.93 15.33
N ALA A 122 -10.34 12.23 16.28
CA ALA A 122 -11.51 11.41 16.57
C ALA A 122 -12.41 11.28 15.33
N ARG A 123 -12.63 12.40 14.61
CA ARG A 123 -13.45 12.43 13.40
C ARG A 123 -12.80 11.67 12.25
N MET A 124 -11.53 11.94 11.95
CA MET A 124 -10.83 11.32 10.81
C MET A 124 -10.50 9.86 11.04
N LEU A 125 -10.00 9.49 12.24
CA LEU A 125 -9.63 8.10 12.54
C LEU A 125 -10.84 7.18 12.49
N LYS A 126 -12.02 7.63 12.92
CA LYS A 126 -13.27 6.85 12.81
C LYS A 126 -13.51 6.44 11.35
N SER A 127 -13.47 7.40 10.43
CA SER A 127 -13.69 7.14 9.00
C SER A 127 -12.54 6.36 8.36
N GLN A 128 -11.28 6.64 8.74
CA GLN A 128 -10.12 5.88 8.26
C GLN A 128 -10.18 4.41 8.70
N LEU A 129 -10.52 4.13 9.95
CA LEU A 129 -10.65 2.76 10.46
C LEU A 129 -11.82 2.02 9.82
N GLU A 130 -12.93 2.70 9.53
CA GLU A 130 -14.05 2.12 8.80
C GLU A 130 -13.67 1.74 7.36
N LEU A 131 -13.03 2.65 6.63
CA LEU A 131 -12.51 2.38 5.29
C LEU A 131 -11.44 1.28 5.31
N LEU A 132 -10.55 1.31 6.30
CA LEU A 132 -9.52 0.29 6.46
C LEU A 132 -10.12 -1.09 6.71
N ARG A 133 -11.15 -1.21 7.56
CA ARG A 133 -11.86 -2.49 7.77
C ARG A 133 -12.46 -3.01 6.47
N HIS A 134 -13.09 -2.13 5.67
CA HIS A 134 -13.64 -2.52 4.37
C HIS A 134 -12.54 -3.06 3.44
N LEU A 135 -11.43 -2.33 3.29
CA LEU A 135 -10.32 -2.76 2.44
C LEU A 135 -9.70 -4.07 2.94
N VAL A 136 -9.40 -4.17 4.24
CA VAL A 136 -8.81 -5.37 4.88
C VAL A 136 -9.70 -6.59 4.71
N SER A 137 -11.03 -6.45 4.62
CA SER A 137 -11.94 -7.59 4.45
C SER A 137 -11.73 -8.37 3.15
N ASN A 138 -11.09 -7.75 2.15
CA ASN A 138 -10.70 -8.39 0.89
C ASN A 138 -9.38 -9.19 0.99
N PHE A 139 -8.68 -9.12 2.14
CA PHE A 139 -7.40 -9.76 2.36
C PHE A 139 -7.47 -10.78 3.51
N SER A 140 -6.57 -11.75 3.49
CA SER A 140 -6.37 -12.60 4.67
C SER A 140 -5.76 -11.79 5.82
N LEU A 141 -6.11 -12.13 7.06
CA LEU A 141 -5.57 -11.45 8.25
C LEU A 141 -4.03 -11.44 8.28
N ARG A 142 -3.39 -12.54 7.82
CA ARG A 142 -1.92 -12.63 7.73
C ARG A 142 -1.34 -11.60 6.77
N LEU A 143 -1.95 -11.44 5.59
CA LEU A 143 -1.50 -10.47 4.59
C LEU A 143 -1.74 -9.04 5.06
N ALA A 144 -2.92 -8.76 5.62
CA ALA A 144 -3.23 -7.45 6.18
C ALA A 144 -2.25 -7.05 7.30
N SER A 145 -1.94 -7.97 8.22
CA SER A 145 -1.01 -7.71 9.33
C SER A 145 0.42 -7.41 8.87
N ASN A 146 0.85 -7.99 7.73
CA ASN A 146 2.16 -7.71 7.14
C ASN A 146 2.24 -6.31 6.51
N LEU A 147 1.10 -5.74 6.11
CA LEU A 147 1.02 -4.38 5.55
C LEU A 147 0.96 -3.30 6.64
N PHE A 148 0.60 -3.68 7.87
CA PHE A 148 0.51 -2.74 8.99
C PHE A 148 1.91 -2.23 9.39
N PRO A 149 2.04 -0.95 9.78
CA PRO A 149 3.29 -0.44 10.34
C PRO A 149 3.69 -1.26 11.58
N ARG A 150 4.92 -1.76 11.61
CA ARG A 150 5.40 -2.72 12.61
C ARG A 150 5.18 -2.23 14.04
N GLU A 151 5.43 -0.95 14.31
CA GLU A 151 5.33 -0.33 15.62
C GLU A 151 3.87 -0.11 16.08
N TYR A 152 2.93 -0.11 15.14
CA TYR A 152 1.50 0.14 15.39
C TYR A 152 0.62 -1.08 15.09
N SER A 153 1.20 -2.22 14.69
CA SER A 153 0.44 -3.38 14.20
C SER A 153 -0.57 -3.90 15.22
N GLU A 154 -0.14 -4.14 16.46
CA GLU A 154 -1.02 -4.60 17.55
C GLU A 154 -2.10 -3.57 17.90
N LEU A 155 -1.73 -2.29 17.98
CA LEU A 155 -2.68 -1.21 18.22
C LEU A 155 -3.75 -1.14 17.14
N LEU A 156 -3.36 -1.26 15.88
CA LEU A 156 -4.29 -1.26 14.75
C LEU A 156 -5.21 -2.46 14.77
N LEU A 157 -4.69 -3.66 15.08
CA LEU A 157 -5.53 -4.86 15.22
C LEU A 157 -6.61 -4.64 16.29
N GLU A 158 -6.23 -4.12 17.45
CA GLU A 158 -7.15 -3.76 18.53
C GLU A 158 -8.19 -2.72 18.08
N MET A 159 -7.77 -1.63 17.44
CA MET A 159 -8.67 -0.59 16.95
C MET A 159 -9.64 -1.10 15.87
N LEU A 160 -9.20 -2.01 15.00
CA LEU A 160 -10.01 -2.60 13.94
C LEU A 160 -11.05 -3.59 14.48
N HIS A 161 -10.74 -4.30 15.58
CA HIS A 161 -11.63 -5.29 16.18
C HIS A 161 -12.53 -4.72 17.28
N ALA A 162 -12.20 -3.56 17.85
CA ALA A 162 -12.97 -2.93 18.93
C ALA A 162 -14.49 -2.86 18.65
N PRO A 163 -14.98 -2.48 17.45
CA PRO A 163 -16.43 -2.42 17.16
C PRO A 163 -17.14 -3.78 17.24
N SER A 164 -16.41 -4.88 17.09
CA SER A 164 -16.93 -6.25 17.16
C SER A 164 -16.80 -6.90 18.54
N THR A 165 -16.27 -6.16 19.52
CA THR A 165 -16.04 -6.65 20.90
C THR A 165 -16.85 -5.86 21.91
N GLU A 166 -17.00 -6.40 23.12
CA GLU A 166 -17.60 -5.67 24.26
C GLU A 166 -16.78 -4.45 24.73
N ARG A 167 -15.53 -4.29 24.24
CA ARG A 167 -14.62 -3.19 24.61
C ARG A 167 -15.12 -1.81 24.13
N GLY A 168 -15.99 -1.77 23.14
CA GLY A 168 -16.76 -0.58 22.76
C GLY A 168 -15.93 0.61 22.22
N PRO A 169 -16.60 1.72 21.90
CA PRO A 169 -15.96 2.96 21.43
C PRO A 169 -15.09 3.64 22.50
N GLU A 170 -15.34 3.41 23.78
CA GLU A 170 -14.59 3.98 24.91
C GLU A 170 -13.14 3.52 24.91
N PHE A 171 -12.89 2.24 24.56
CA PHE A 171 -11.55 1.69 24.46
C PHE A 171 -10.71 2.39 23.37
N VAL A 172 -11.33 2.63 22.21
CA VAL A 172 -10.67 3.37 21.11
C VAL A 172 -10.43 4.83 21.49
N ALA A 173 -11.39 5.46 22.19
CA ALA A 173 -11.23 6.82 22.68
C ALA A 173 -10.07 6.93 23.69
N ALA A 174 -9.92 5.97 24.60
CA ALA A 174 -8.81 5.96 25.57
C ALA A 174 -7.45 5.82 24.88
N MET A 175 -7.33 4.98 23.84
CA MET A 175 -6.12 4.88 23.03
C MET A 175 -5.81 6.20 22.31
N LEU A 176 -6.83 6.84 21.75
CA LEU A 176 -6.68 8.15 21.11
C LEU A 176 -6.21 9.22 22.11
N ASP A 177 -6.77 9.24 23.31
CA ASP A 177 -6.40 10.20 24.35
C ASP A 177 -4.92 10.11 24.73
N GLU A 178 -4.38 8.88 24.87
CA GLU A 178 -2.96 8.69 25.12
C GLU A 178 -2.11 9.12 23.91
N LEU A 179 -2.54 8.84 22.68
CA LEU A 179 -1.83 9.29 21.49
C LEU A 179 -1.81 10.82 21.36
N VAL A 180 -2.90 11.51 21.70
CA VAL A 180 -2.95 12.98 21.73
C VAL A 180 -1.99 13.51 22.79
N ARG A 181 -2.03 12.95 24.01
CA ARG A 181 -1.15 13.34 25.13
C ARG A 181 0.34 13.20 24.78
N ARG A 182 0.69 12.21 23.96
CA ARG A 182 2.05 11.96 23.48
C ARG A 182 2.40 12.69 22.18
N GLY A 183 1.48 13.47 21.60
CA GLY A 183 1.70 14.16 20.32
C GLY A 183 1.81 13.22 19.11
N ARG A 184 1.20 12.03 19.17
CA ARG A 184 1.27 10.98 18.14
C ARG A 184 -0.02 10.79 17.34
N ALA A 185 -1.12 11.46 17.67
CA ALA A 185 -2.41 11.32 16.97
C ALA A 185 -2.32 11.62 15.46
N LEU A 186 -1.71 12.75 15.06
CA LEU A 186 -1.52 13.07 13.64
C LEU A 186 -0.58 12.08 12.92
N HIS A 187 0.36 11.48 13.64
CA HIS A 187 1.22 10.44 13.08
C HIS A 187 0.43 9.15 12.78
N LEU A 188 -0.49 8.75 13.66
CA LEU A 188 -1.38 7.62 13.38
C LEU A 188 -2.27 7.90 12.17
N ILE A 189 -2.86 9.09 12.07
CA ILE A 189 -3.66 9.52 10.91
C ILE A 189 -2.86 9.40 9.61
N HIS A 190 -1.60 9.85 9.63
CA HIS A 190 -0.69 9.73 8.51
C HIS A 190 -0.45 8.26 8.11
N LEU A 191 -0.14 7.41 9.08
CA LEU A 191 0.11 5.98 8.87
C LEU A 191 -1.12 5.28 8.29
N LEU A 192 -2.32 5.56 8.80
CA LEU A 192 -3.57 5.01 8.28
C LEU A 192 -3.84 5.45 6.84
N GLY A 193 -3.61 6.72 6.51
CA GLY A 193 -3.78 7.19 5.12
C GLY A 193 -2.83 6.49 4.15
N ARG A 194 -1.57 6.25 4.56
CA ARG A 194 -0.62 5.45 3.77
C ARG A 194 -1.08 4.00 3.63
N LEU A 195 -1.54 3.39 4.71
CA LEU A 195 -2.00 2.00 4.73
C LEU A 195 -3.23 1.79 3.83
N ILE A 196 -4.22 2.70 3.91
CA ILE A 196 -5.42 2.68 3.04
C ILE A 196 -5.00 2.71 1.56
N ARG A 197 -4.08 3.61 1.18
CA ARG A 197 -3.56 3.66 -0.19
C ARG A 197 -2.86 2.37 -0.61
N ASN A 198 -2.01 1.82 0.27
CA ASN A 198 -1.29 0.59 -0.02
C ASN A 198 -2.23 -0.63 -0.16
N LEU A 199 -3.35 -0.64 0.55
CA LEU A 199 -4.37 -1.69 0.42
C LEU A 199 -5.28 -1.49 -0.80
N ALA A 200 -5.43 -0.26 -1.28
CA ALA A 200 -6.20 0.04 -2.48
C ALA A 200 -5.47 -0.40 -3.77
N VAL A 201 -4.14 -0.53 -3.73
CA VAL A 201 -3.30 -0.98 -4.84
C VAL A 201 -2.32 -2.03 -4.33
N ASP A 202 -2.60 -3.30 -4.58
CA ASP A 202 -1.82 -4.43 -4.05
C ASP A 202 -0.52 -4.65 -4.84
N GLU A 203 -0.55 -4.43 -6.15
CA GLU A 203 0.61 -4.53 -7.02
C GLU A 203 0.66 -3.34 -7.97
N LEU A 204 1.83 -2.73 -8.09
CA LEU A 204 2.11 -1.66 -9.02
C LEU A 204 3.09 -2.15 -10.08
N ILE A 205 2.64 -2.29 -11.32
CA ILE A 205 3.48 -2.63 -12.46
C ILE A 205 3.78 -1.36 -13.25
N ILE A 206 5.06 -1.04 -13.35
CA ILE A 206 5.54 0.08 -14.15
C ILE A 206 5.92 -0.43 -15.53
N GLY A 207 5.10 -0.09 -16.52
CA GLY A 207 5.30 -0.37 -17.94
C GLY A 207 6.37 0.51 -18.61
N GLY A 208 7.41 0.84 -17.85
CA GLY A 208 8.59 1.54 -18.33
C GLY A 208 8.41 3.02 -18.62
N ASP A 209 9.47 3.56 -19.22
CA ASP A 209 9.63 4.96 -19.62
C ASP A 209 9.49 5.91 -18.43
N CYS A 210 10.24 5.65 -17.35
CA CYS A 210 10.29 6.52 -16.17
C CYS A 210 10.99 7.86 -16.45
N TRP A 211 11.82 7.90 -17.49
CA TRP A 211 12.73 9.00 -17.81
C TRP A 211 12.35 9.69 -19.13
N ASP A 212 13.03 10.80 -19.43
CA ASP A 212 12.82 11.67 -20.60
C ASP A 212 11.47 12.41 -20.67
N ARG A 213 11.39 13.40 -21.56
CA ARG A 213 10.26 14.32 -21.87
C ARG A 213 9.76 15.17 -20.71
N GLY A 214 9.47 14.60 -19.55
CA GLY A 214 9.11 15.31 -18.33
C GLY A 214 10.33 15.80 -17.56
N PRO A 215 10.09 16.56 -16.48
CA PRO A 215 11.15 17.31 -15.82
C PRO A 215 12.00 16.49 -14.84
N ARG A 216 11.46 15.43 -14.20
CA ARG A 216 12.06 14.82 -13.00
C ARG A 216 11.92 13.29 -12.96
N GLY A 217 12.62 12.59 -13.84
CA GLY A 217 12.71 11.11 -13.82
C GLY A 217 13.33 10.56 -12.52
N ASP A 218 14.24 11.32 -11.90
CA ASP A 218 14.80 11.02 -10.59
C ASP A 218 13.71 10.93 -9.52
N ARG A 219 12.78 11.91 -9.49
CA ARG A 219 11.67 11.93 -8.53
C ARG A 219 10.62 10.85 -8.80
N VAL A 220 10.44 10.47 -10.06
CA VAL A 220 9.62 9.31 -10.42
C VAL A 220 10.15 8.07 -9.73
N VAL A 221 11.43 7.75 -9.91
CA VAL A 221 12.05 6.56 -9.32
C VAL A 221 12.11 6.63 -7.80
N ASP A 222 12.44 7.79 -7.23
CA ASP A 222 12.42 8.00 -5.77
C ASP A 222 11.02 7.76 -5.19
N TYR A 223 9.97 8.22 -5.86
CA TYR A 223 8.60 8.01 -5.40
C TYR A 223 8.17 6.54 -5.50
N LEU A 224 8.51 5.86 -6.61
CA LEU A 224 8.23 4.44 -6.82
C LEU A 224 8.91 3.57 -5.75
N ARG A 225 10.13 3.93 -5.34
CA ARG A 225 10.87 3.24 -4.27
C ARG A 225 10.14 3.26 -2.91
N LEU A 226 9.23 4.21 -2.69
CA LEU A 226 8.45 4.31 -1.45
C LEU A 226 7.18 3.45 -1.45
N GLN A 227 6.82 2.82 -2.57
CA GLN A 227 5.66 1.95 -2.68
C GLN A 227 6.03 0.50 -2.32
N PRO A 228 5.11 -0.28 -1.73
CA PRO A 228 5.45 -1.57 -1.11
C PRO A 228 5.74 -2.70 -2.12
N ASN A 229 5.00 -2.77 -3.22
CA ASN A 229 5.04 -3.87 -4.18
C ASN A 229 5.09 -3.34 -5.61
N VAL A 230 6.29 -3.06 -6.10
CA VAL A 230 6.54 -2.48 -7.42
C VAL A 230 7.33 -3.43 -8.30
N GLU A 231 6.79 -3.71 -9.47
CA GLU A 231 7.49 -4.43 -10.53
C GLU A 231 7.74 -3.52 -11.74
N PHE A 232 8.82 -3.79 -12.48
CA PHE A 232 9.21 -3.02 -13.66
C PHE A 232 9.24 -3.89 -14.89
N ILE A 233 8.62 -3.38 -15.97
CA ILE A 233 8.89 -3.79 -17.34
C ILE A 233 9.67 -2.64 -17.96
N TRP A 234 10.97 -2.83 -18.17
CA TRP A 234 11.85 -1.76 -18.64
C TRP A 234 11.48 -1.31 -20.06
N GLY A 235 11.23 -0.01 -20.21
CA GLY A 235 10.98 0.63 -21.48
C GLY A 235 12.27 0.97 -22.23
N ASN A 236 12.11 1.44 -23.47
CA ASN A 236 13.26 1.85 -24.28
C ASN A 236 13.95 3.07 -23.67
N HIS A 237 13.20 4.03 -23.11
CA HIS A 237 13.80 5.19 -22.46
C HIS A 237 14.60 4.78 -21.21
N ASP A 238 14.10 3.82 -20.43
CA ASP A 238 14.83 3.32 -19.26
C ASP A 238 16.16 2.65 -19.67
N ALA A 239 16.15 1.83 -20.72
CA ALA A 239 17.36 1.18 -21.22
C ALA A 239 18.41 2.20 -21.72
N LEU A 240 17.97 3.28 -22.38
CA LEU A 240 18.86 4.38 -22.79
C LEU A 240 19.54 5.01 -21.57
N TRP A 241 18.77 5.35 -20.54
CA TRP A 241 19.29 5.99 -19.31
C TRP A 241 20.18 5.06 -18.49
N LEU A 242 19.82 3.78 -18.37
CA LEU A 242 20.66 2.78 -17.70
C LEU A 242 22.01 2.62 -18.42
N GLY A 243 22.00 2.46 -19.75
CA GLY A 243 23.23 2.31 -20.51
C GLY A 243 24.08 3.59 -20.55
N ALA A 244 23.46 4.77 -20.57
CA ALA A 244 24.18 6.03 -20.40
C ALA A 244 24.85 6.13 -19.02
N SER A 245 24.16 5.70 -17.95
CA SER A 245 24.68 5.67 -16.58
C SER A 245 25.84 4.68 -16.40
N LEU A 246 25.88 3.63 -17.23
CA LEU A 246 27.00 2.68 -17.30
C LEU A 246 28.19 3.18 -18.13
N GLY A 247 28.13 4.40 -18.67
CA GLY A 247 29.24 5.04 -19.38
C GLY A 247 29.26 4.80 -20.89
N ASN A 248 28.17 4.31 -21.49
CA ASN A 248 28.12 4.16 -22.95
C ASN A 248 27.96 5.53 -23.63
N GLU A 249 29.00 5.96 -24.35
CA GLU A 249 29.06 7.29 -24.98
C GLU A 249 27.93 7.55 -26.00
N ALA A 250 27.54 6.54 -26.79
CA ALA A 250 26.47 6.68 -27.77
C ALA A 250 25.11 6.88 -27.08
N LEU A 251 24.88 6.18 -25.96
CA LEU A 251 23.68 6.34 -25.15
C LEU A 251 23.68 7.66 -24.38
N ILE A 252 24.81 8.11 -23.85
CA ILE A 252 24.98 9.44 -23.24
C ILE A 252 24.62 10.54 -24.25
N CYS A 253 25.20 10.50 -25.45
CA CYS A 253 24.87 11.44 -26.52
C CYS A 253 23.37 11.41 -26.87
N THR A 254 22.76 10.23 -26.87
CA THR A 254 21.33 10.07 -27.15
C THR A 254 20.47 10.69 -26.07
N VAL A 255 20.75 10.41 -24.79
CA VAL A 255 20.05 10.99 -23.63
C VAL A 255 20.20 12.52 -23.61
N LEU A 256 21.40 13.05 -23.88
CA LEU A 256 21.64 14.50 -23.96
C LEU A 256 20.84 15.13 -25.11
N ARG A 257 20.82 14.50 -26.29
CA ARG A 257 20.04 14.96 -27.44
C ARG A 257 18.54 14.99 -27.14
N VAL A 258 18.01 13.94 -26.51
CA VAL A 258 16.60 13.88 -26.09
C VAL A 258 16.32 14.97 -25.05
N SER A 259 17.16 15.08 -24.03
CA SER A 259 17.05 16.10 -22.99
C SER A 259 17.07 17.53 -23.57
N LEU A 260 17.95 17.83 -24.53
CA LEU A 260 17.98 19.11 -25.25
C LEU A 260 16.70 19.35 -26.05
N ARG A 261 16.21 18.34 -26.78
CA ARG A 261 14.98 18.44 -27.58
C ARG A 261 13.78 18.83 -26.72
N TYR A 262 13.66 18.26 -25.52
CA TYR A 262 12.59 18.55 -24.57
C TYR A 262 12.92 19.68 -23.58
N ARG A 263 14.03 20.39 -23.78
CA ARG A 263 14.49 21.50 -22.93
C ARG A 263 14.59 21.12 -21.44
N ARG A 264 15.19 19.96 -21.18
CA ARG A 264 15.36 19.36 -19.84
C ARG A 264 16.80 19.42 -19.33
N ILE A 265 17.71 20.10 -20.04
CA ILE A 265 19.03 20.45 -19.50
C ILE A 265 18.88 21.75 -18.70
N GLY A 266 18.88 21.63 -17.37
CA GLY A 266 18.71 22.74 -16.44
C GLY A 266 18.71 22.26 -14.99
#